data_AF-A0A0R3QEQ2-F1
#
_entry.id   AF-A0A0R3QEQ2-F1
#
_cell.length_a   1.000
_cell.length_b   1.000
_cell.length_c   1.000
_cell.angle_alpha   90.00
_cell.angle_beta   90.00
_cell.angle_gamma   90.00
#
_symmetry.space_group_name_H-M   'P 1'
#
loop_
_entity.id
_entity.type
_entity.pdbx_description
1 polymer ?
#
loop_
_entity_poly.entity_id
_entity_poly.type
_entity_poly.pdbx_seq_one_letter_code
_entity_poly.pdbx_strand_id
1 'polypeptide(L)'
;MNSFPRVQLTKIDLEWLQVLAEGWASPLPGFMRERQYLQCLHHGLLLDLKKKCLTTDVSLPENTEEDSLWPLNEPLNQSIVIVLPIGDDTKVKLMDGCPEIALVYNNDVVAVVKDGEIFEHRKEERIARQFGIIDPRHPTIKQILESGNWLLGGDVQVLKRIQYNDGLDCYRMSPLELRNVFAKANCDAVFAFQLRNPIHNGHALLMQNTREQLLTKYKNPMLLLHPLGGWTKFLVFVITQSFDLFERNTNFSAFIFYHKIKKNLSFDVLRFLFFRKTMCR
;
A
#
# COMPACT_ATOMS: atom_id res chain seq x y z
N MET A 1 -3.46 -30.40 -9.29
CA MET A 1 -3.32 -29.49 -8.12
C MET A 1 -4.61 -29.55 -7.31
N ASN A 2 -4.90 -30.70 -6.70
CA ASN A 2 -6.10 -30.90 -5.87
C ASN A 2 -5.88 -30.34 -4.45
N SER A 3 -6.92 -29.66 -3.97
CA SER A 3 -7.34 -29.47 -2.56
C SER A 3 -6.65 -28.49 -1.61
N PHE A 4 -6.11 -27.34 -2.06
CA PHE A 4 -5.99 -26.21 -1.12
C PHE A 4 -7.37 -25.58 -0.91
N PRO A 5 -7.77 -25.25 0.34
CA PRO A 5 -8.97 -24.47 0.57
C PRO A 5 -8.81 -23.09 -0.08
N ARG A 6 -9.94 -22.53 -0.51
CA ARG A 6 -9.98 -21.34 -1.36
C ARG A 6 -10.71 -20.20 -0.68
N VAL A 7 -10.12 -19.01 -0.75
CA VAL A 7 -10.75 -17.75 -0.35
C VAL A 7 -10.97 -16.91 -1.59
N GLN A 8 -12.23 -16.56 -1.86
CA GLN A 8 -12.58 -15.69 -2.97
C GLN A 8 -12.29 -14.23 -2.59
N LEU A 9 -11.45 -13.57 -3.36
CA LEU A 9 -11.13 -12.16 -3.21
C LEU A 9 -12.18 -11.30 -3.90
N THR A 10 -12.54 -10.18 -3.25
CA THR A 10 -13.18 -9.05 -3.93
C THR A 10 -12.14 -8.22 -4.67
N LYS A 11 -12.60 -7.27 -5.51
CA LYS A 11 -11.70 -6.30 -6.16
C LYS A 11 -10.87 -5.50 -5.14
N ILE A 12 -11.47 -5.12 -4.01
CA ILE A 12 -10.80 -4.35 -2.96
C ILE A 12 -9.70 -5.18 -2.28
N ASP A 13 -9.93 -6.48 -2.11
CA ASP A 13 -8.94 -7.38 -1.54
C ASP A 13 -7.77 -7.59 -2.50
N LEU A 14 -8.03 -7.67 -3.81
CA LEU A 14 -6.98 -7.73 -4.83
C LEU A 14 -6.11 -6.46 -4.84
N GLU A 15 -6.70 -5.28 -4.69
CA GLU A 15 -5.93 -4.04 -4.56
C GLU A 15 -5.01 -4.05 -3.33
N TRP A 16 -5.50 -4.56 -2.19
CA TRP A 16 -4.68 -4.72 -0.98
C TRP A 16 -3.61 -5.80 -1.15
N LEU A 17 -3.92 -6.87 -1.88
CA LEU A 17 -2.94 -7.89 -2.24
C LEU A 17 -1.81 -7.29 -3.09
N GLN A 18 -2.12 -6.41 -4.04
CA GLN A 18 -1.13 -5.68 -4.82
C GLN A 18 -0.25 -4.78 -3.95
N VAL A 19 -0.85 -4.08 -2.98
CA VAL A 19 -0.11 -3.25 -2.01
C VAL A 19 0.95 -4.08 -1.27
N LEU A 20 0.58 -5.28 -0.83
CA LEU A 20 1.49 -6.21 -0.17
C LEU A 20 2.55 -6.76 -1.14
N ALA A 21 2.12 -7.20 -2.32
CA ALA A 21 2.97 -7.85 -3.32
C ALA A 21 4.11 -6.94 -3.80
N GLU A 22 3.81 -5.67 -4.06
CA GLU A 22 4.80 -4.71 -4.56
C GLU A 22 5.68 -4.15 -3.43
N GLY A 23 5.41 -4.48 -2.17
CA GLY A 23 6.22 -4.06 -1.04
C GLY A 23 5.94 -2.64 -0.54
N TRP A 24 4.78 -2.06 -0.86
CA TRP A 24 4.37 -0.76 -0.32
C TRP A 24 4.15 -0.77 1.18
N ALA A 25 3.74 -1.91 1.72
CA ALA A 25 3.56 -2.14 3.15
C ALA A 25 4.74 -2.91 3.77
N SER A 26 5.92 -2.83 3.15
CA SER A 26 7.13 -3.44 3.70
C SER A 26 7.35 -2.95 5.13
N PRO A 27 7.68 -3.85 6.08
CA PRO A 27 8.12 -5.24 5.86
C PRO A 27 7.04 -6.31 6.07
N LEU A 28 5.75 -5.98 6.03
CA LEU A 28 4.69 -6.97 6.28
C LEU A 28 4.81 -8.16 5.32
N PRO A 29 4.88 -9.41 5.83
CA PRO A 29 5.00 -10.61 5.01
C PRO A 29 3.68 -11.05 4.37
N GLY A 30 2.59 -10.32 4.60
CA GLY A 30 1.27 -10.61 4.07
C GLY A 30 0.18 -9.85 4.81
N PHE A 31 -1.04 -10.39 4.81
CA PHE A 31 -2.13 -9.83 5.61
C PHE A 31 -1.80 -9.94 7.11
N MET A 32 -2.10 -8.88 7.86
CA MET A 32 -1.74 -8.79 9.27
C MET A 32 -2.32 -9.96 10.08
N ARG A 33 -1.44 -10.60 10.86
CA ARG A 33 -1.80 -11.50 11.97
C ARG A 33 -2.40 -10.70 13.13
N GLU A 34 -3.03 -11.36 14.10
CA GLU A 34 -3.71 -10.67 15.21
C GLU A 34 -2.75 -9.74 15.96
N ARG A 35 -1.51 -10.19 16.21
CA ARG A 35 -0.47 -9.36 16.84
C ARG A 35 -0.22 -8.06 16.08
N GLN A 36 -0.01 -8.13 14.77
CA GLN A 36 0.28 -6.95 13.93
C GLN A 36 -0.95 -6.05 13.82
N TYR A 37 -2.14 -6.64 13.71
CA TYR A 37 -3.42 -5.93 13.70
C TYR A 37 -3.61 -5.11 14.98
N LEU A 38 -3.39 -5.71 16.16
CA LEU A 38 -3.52 -5.02 17.44
C LEU A 38 -2.46 -3.93 17.62
N GLN A 39 -1.20 -4.18 17.25
CA GLN A 39 -0.15 -3.15 17.29
C GLN A 39 -0.52 -1.94 16.42
N CYS A 40 -0.96 -2.19 15.18
CA CYS A 40 -1.41 -1.15 14.27
C CYS A 40 -2.62 -0.38 14.83
N LEU A 41 -3.62 -1.09 15.37
CA LEU A 41 -4.86 -0.49 15.82
C LEU A 41 -4.71 0.35 17.10
N HIS A 42 -3.83 -0.06 18.02
CA HIS A 42 -3.64 0.61 19.30
C HIS A 42 -2.53 1.66 19.29
N HIS A 43 -1.49 1.45 18.48
CA HIS A 43 -0.30 2.31 18.50
C HIS A 43 -0.06 3.04 17.18
N GLY A 44 -0.71 2.62 16.09
CA GLY A 44 -0.37 3.10 14.75
C GLY A 44 1.05 2.69 14.33
N LEU A 45 1.59 1.61 14.92
CA LEU A 45 2.96 1.14 14.74
C LEU A 45 2.99 -0.38 14.50
N LEU A 46 4.05 -0.86 13.87
CA LEU A 46 4.51 -2.24 13.94
C LEU A 46 5.76 -2.29 14.83
N LEU A 47 5.69 -3.06 15.92
CA LEU A 47 6.77 -3.11 16.93
C LEU A 47 7.71 -4.30 16.72
N ASP A 48 7.23 -5.34 16.03
CA ASP A 48 7.93 -6.61 15.90
C ASP A 48 7.96 -7.02 14.43
N LEU A 49 9.16 -7.08 13.85
CA LEU A 49 9.34 -7.41 12.45
C LEU A 49 10.04 -8.77 12.35
N LYS A 50 9.25 -9.84 12.21
CA LYS A 50 9.77 -11.17 11.83
C LYS A 50 9.55 -11.38 10.33
N LYS A 51 10.66 -11.30 9.57
CA LYS A 51 10.85 -11.66 8.15
C LYS A 51 10.05 -10.86 7.09
N LYS A 52 10.67 -10.72 5.90
CA LYS A 52 10.18 -9.97 4.72
C LYS A 52 9.18 -10.82 3.90
N CYS A 53 8.23 -10.15 3.25
CA CYS A 53 7.35 -10.68 2.18
C CYS A 53 8.17 -11.08 0.94
N LEU A 54 7.84 -12.20 0.27
CA LEU A 54 8.54 -12.66 -0.94
C LEU A 54 7.59 -12.73 -2.14
N THR A 55 7.97 -12.10 -3.26
CA THR A 55 7.33 -12.28 -4.58
C THR A 55 8.16 -13.22 -5.45
N THR A 56 7.50 -14.12 -6.20
CA THR A 56 8.20 -15.18 -6.97
C THR A 56 9.03 -14.67 -8.14
N ASP A 57 8.65 -13.53 -8.71
CA ASP A 57 9.22 -13.03 -9.97
C ASP A 57 10.24 -11.91 -9.77
N VAL A 58 10.46 -11.50 -8.52
CA VAL A 58 11.46 -10.50 -8.14
C VAL A 58 12.50 -11.22 -7.30
N SER A 59 13.63 -11.59 -7.91
CA SER A 59 14.83 -11.89 -7.12
C SER A 59 15.21 -10.61 -6.39
N LEU A 60 14.83 -10.51 -5.11
CA LEU A 60 15.37 -9.49 -4.24
C LEU A 60 16.89 -9.74 -4.21
N PRO A 61 17.73 -8.73 -4.52
CA PRO A 61 19.15 -8.89 -4.35
C PRO A 61 19.41 -9.33 -2.90
N GLU A 62 20.37 -10.24 -2.68
CA GLU A 62 20.88 -10.54 -1.33
C GLU A 62 21.12 -9.22 -0.60
N ASN A 63 20.71 -9.15 0.69
CA ASN A 63 20.72 -7.93 1.50
C ASN A 63 21.85 -6.98 1.07
N THR A 64 21.50 -5.98 0.27
CA THR A 64 22.49 -5.04 -0.24
C THR A 64 22.97 -4.19 0.93
N GLU A 65 24.14 -3.59 0.82
CA GLU A 65 24.62 -2.62 1.82
C GLU A 65 23.58 -1.51 2.08
N GLU A 66 22.70 -1.19 1.13
CA GLU A 66 21.57 -0.27 1.32
C GLU A 66 20.47 -0.77 2.27
N ASP A 67 20.16 -2.08 2.28
CA ASP A 67 19.19 -2.64 3.22
C ASP A 67 19.72 -2.62 4.67
N SER A 68 21.04 -2.55 4.84
CA SER A 68 21.68 -2.35 6.15
C SER A 68 21.58 -0.91 6.68
N LEU A 69 21.24 0.07 5.82
CA LEU A 69 21.06 1.47 6.21
C LEU A 69 19.74 1.72 6.97
N TRP A 70 18.78 0.81 6.85
CA TRP A 70 17.47 0.91 7.50
C TRP A 70 17.21 -0.32 8.38
N PRO A 71 17.94 -0.46 9.50
CA PRO A 71 17.72 -1.57 10.40
C PRO A 71 16.26 -1.54 10.88
N LEU A 72 15.51 -2.59 10.55
CA LEU A 72 14.13 -2.82 10.95
C LEU A 72 14.02 -3.19 12.44
N ASN A 73 14.80 -2.50 13.28
CA ASN A 73 14.94 -2.71 14.72
C ASN A 73 14.16 -1.65 15.52
N GLU A 74 13.62 -0.63 14.83
CA GLU A 74 12.79 0.41 15.43
C GLU A 74 11.31 0.21 15.06
N PRO A 75 10.38 0.67 15.92
CA PRO A 75 8.96 0.72 15.58
C PRO A 75 8.70 1.42 14.25
N LEU A 76 7.99 0.75 13.34
CA LEU A 76 7.63 1.33 12.04
C LEU A 76 6.23 1.93 12.11
N ASN A 77 6.06 3.14 11.57
CA ASN A 77 4.75 3.75 11.41
C ASN A 77 3.85 2.90 10.50
N GLN A 78 2.72 2.46 11.04
CA GLN A 78 1.67 1.77 10.31
C GLN A 78 0.32 2.08 10.93
N SER A 79 -0.35 3.12 10.43
CA SER A 79 -1.61 3.63 10.99
C SER A 79 -2.86 3.00 10.38
N ILE A 80 -2.70 2.13 9.38
CA ILE A 80 -3.80 1.50 8.65
C ILE A 80 -3.62 0.00 8.69
N VAL A 81 -4.64 -0.71 9.17
CA VAL A 81 -4.67 -2.17 9.16
C VAL A 81 -4.83 -2.71 7.73
N ILE A 82 -4.03 -3.69 7.36
CA ILE A 82 -4.09 -4.41 6.08
C ILE A 82 -4.45 -5.86 6.39
N VAL A 83 -5.72 -6.19 6.20
CA VAL A 83 -6.32 -7.46 6.65
C VAL A 83 -7.24 -8.01 5.57
N LEU A 84 -7.47 -9.31 5.58
CA LEU A 84 -8.38 -10.02 4.66
C LEU A 84 -9.61 -10.52 5.43
N PRO A 85 -10.79 -9.87 5.31
CA PRO A 85 -12.01 -10.34 5.96
C PRO A 85 -12.54 -11.64 5.32
N ILE A 86 -12.96 -12.58 6.14
CA ILE A 86 -13.59 -13.84 5.72
C ILE A 86 -14.92 -14.06 6.45
N GLY A 87 -15.88 -14.68 5.77
CA GLY A 87 -17.18 -15.04 6.34
C GLY A 87 -17.10 -16.28 7.23
N ASP A 88 -18.16 -16.51 8.01
CA ASP A 88 -18.28 -17.65 8.93
C ASP A 88 -18.14 -19.00 8.21
N ASP A 89 -18.79 -19.18 7.04
CA ASP A 89 -18.67 -20.39 6.23
C ASP A 89 -17.23 -20.67 5.77
N THR A 90 -16.50 -19.61 5.39
CA THR A 90 -15.10 -19.71 4.97
C THR A 90 -14.23 -20.06 6.16
N LYS A 91 -14.46 -19.47 7.34
CA LYS A 91 -13.75 -19.83 8.55
C LYS A 91 -13.90 -21.32 8.85
N VAL A 92 -15.12 -21.85 8.85
CA VAL A 92 -15.37 -23.28 9.18
C VAL A 92 -14.59 -24.19 8.23
N LYS A 93 -14.57 -23.88 6.92
CA LYS A 93 -13.81 -24.64 5.91
C LYS A 93 -12.30 -24.57 6.10
N LEU A 94 -11.79 -23.52 6.73
CA LEU A 94 -10.35 -23.32 6.95
C LEU A 94 -9.86 -23.91 8.28
N MET A 95 -10.75 -24.24 9.21
CA MET A 95 -10.39 -24.82 10.51
C MET A 95 -9.85 -26.26 10.42
N ASP A 96 -9.97 -26.91 9.27
CA ASP A 96 -9.50 -28.29 9.03
C ASP A 96 -7.96 -28.42 8.92
N GLY A 97 -7.19 -27.41 9.30
CA GLY A 97 -5.74 -27.50 9.51
C GLY A 97 -4.88 -27.47 8.24
N CYS A 98 -5.34 -26.80 7.17
CA CYS A 98 -4.58 -26.68 5.93
C CYS A 98 -3.43 -25.67 6.05
N PRO A 99 -2.18 -26.04 5.69
CA PRO A 99 -1.02 -25.15 5.83
C PRO A 99 -0.98 -24.02 4.78
N GLU A 100 -1.64 -24.23 3.64
CA GLU A 100 -1.66 -23.30 2.52
C GLU A 100 -3.10 -23.06 2.05
N ILE A 101 -3.43 -21.79 1.84
CA ILE A 101 -4.77 -21.33 1.45
C ILE A 101 -4.67 -20.57 0.14
N ALA A 102 -5.39 -21.00 -0.89
CA ALA A 102 -5.38 -20.35 -2.19
C ALA A 102 -6.28 -19.10 -2.18
N LEU A 103 -5.73 -17.96 -2.61
CA LEU A 103 -6.49 -16.74 -2.87
C LEU A 103 -6.91 -16.69 -4.34
N VAL A 104 -8.21 -16.58 -4.59
CA VAL A 104 -8.80 -16.67 -5.92
C VAL A 104 -9.46 -15.36 -6.30
N TYR A 105 -9.18 -14.85 -7.50
CA TYR A 105 -9.85 -13.68 -8.08
C TYR A 105 -10.25 -13.99 -9.52
N ASN A 106 -11.50 -13.73 -9.92
CA ASN A 106 -12.02 -14.04 -11.26
C ASN A 106 -11.72 -15.49 -11.74
N ASN A 107 -11.87 -16.48 -10.86
CA ASN A 107 -11.56 -17.90 -11.07
C ASN A 107 -10.07 -18.26 -11.22
N ASP A 108 -9.16 -17.28 -11.15
CA ASP A 108 -7.72 -17.51 -11.18
C ASP A 108 -7.14 -17.52 -9.77
N VAL A 109 -6.24 -18.47 -9.49
CA VAL A 109 -5.45 -18.48 -8.25
C VAL A 109 -4.35 -17.43 -8.41
N VAL A 110 -4.42 -16.36 -7.62
CA VAL A 110 -3.50 -15.20 -7.74
C VAL A 110 -2.41 -15.20 -6.67
N ALA A 111 -2.67 -15.81 -5.52
CA ALA A 111 -1.73 -15.89 -4.40
C ALA A 111 -2.04 -17.08 -3.49
N VAL A 112 -1.11 -17.39 -2.60
CA VAL A 112 -1.25 -18.39 -1.54
C VAL A 112 -0.92 -17.73 -0.20
N VAL A 113 -1.79 -17.93 0.80
CA VAL A 113 -1.48 -17.61 2.19
C VAL A 113 -0.90 -18.85 2.86
N LYS A 114 0.27 -18.70 3.49
CA LYS A 114 0.96 -19.73 4.27
C LYS A 114 0.88 -19.42 5.75
N ASP A 115 0.84 -20.47 6.56
CA ASP A 115 0.77 -20.38 8.03
C ASP A 115 -0.37 -19.45 8.47
N GLY A 116 -1.56 -19.66 7.89
CA GLY A 116 -2.71 -18.79 8.08
C GLY A 116 -3.24 -18.79 9.53
N GLU A 117 -3.66 -17.62 9.99
CA GLU A 117 -4.22 -17.38 11.32
C GLU A 117 -5.57 -16.70 11.18
N ILE A 118 -6.58 -17.22 11.88
CA ILE A 118 -7.94 -16.67 11.86
C ILE A 118 -8.28 -16.08 13.23
N PHE A 119 -8.66 -14.81 13.26
CA PHE A 119 -9.02 -14.08 14.48
C PHE A 119 -10.25 -13.19 14.27
N GLU A 120 -10.84 -12.69 15.36
CA GLU A 120 -12.07 -11.89 15.31
C GLU A 120 -11.84 -10.52 14.67
N HIS A 121 -12.76 -10.09 13.81
CA HIS A 121 -12.66 -8.78 13.17
C HIS A 121 -13.04 -7.62 14.10
N ARG A 122 -13.91 -7.85 15.10
CA ARG A 122 -14.40 -6.82 16.04
C ARG A 122 -14.66 -5.47 15.36
N LYS A 123 -15.53 -5.51 14.33
CA LYS A 123 -15.71 -4.42 13.35
C LYS A 123 -15.93 -3.06 14.00
N GLU A 124 -16.80 -2.98 15.01
CA GLU A 124 -17.11 -1.72 15.69
C GLU A 124 -15.88 -1.12 16.39
N GLU A 125 -15.11 -1.93 17.12
CA GLU A 125 -13.85 -1.51 17.74
C GLU A 125 -12.84 -1.03 16.69
N ARG A 126 -12.66 -1.81 15.60
CA ARG A 126 -11.80 -1.43 14.48
C ARG A 126 -12.19 -0.06 13.93
N ILE A 127 -13.47 0.12 13.65
CA ILE A 127 -14.02 1.33 13.05
C ILE A 127 -13.81 2.53 13.98
N ALA A 128 -14.16 2.38 15.27
CA ALA A 128 -14.01 3.43 16.26
C ALA A 128 -12.55 3.91 16.38
N ARG A 129 -11.60 2.97 16.46
CA ARG A 129 -10.18 3.29 16.61
C ARG A 129 -9.55 3.85 15.32
N GLN A 130 -9.91 3.31 14.16
CA GLN A 130 -9.32 3.70 12.88
C GLN A 130 -9.92 5.00 12.31
N PHE A 131 -11.20 5.26 12.54
CA PHE A 131 -11.91 6.43 11.98
C PHE A 131 -12.27 7.49 13.01
N GLY A 132 -12.27 7.17 14.30
CA GLY A 132 -12.75 8.07 15.36
C GLY A 132 -14.26 8.28 15.36
N ILE A 133 -15.00 7.58 14.50
CA ILE A 133 -16.46 7.66 14.32
C ILE A 133 -17.01 6.28 13.94
N ILE A 134 -18.27 6.01 14.27
CA ILE A 134 -19.01 4.83 13.83
C ILE A 134 -20.24 5.31 13.05
N ASP A 135 -20.03 5.72 11.79
CA ASP A 135 -21.11 6.21 10.90
C ASP A 135 -21.17 5.40 9.59
N PRO A 136 -22.20 4.57 9.38
CA PRO A 136 -22.36 3.78 8.16
C PRO A 136 -22.51 4.62 6.88
N ARG A 137 -22.77 5.93 6.97
CA ARG A 137 -22.75 6.83 5.80
C ARG A 137 -21.34 7.03 5.24
N HIS A 138 -20.31 6.79 6.07
CA HIS A 138 -18.93 6.78 5.59
C HIS A 138 -18.72 5.51 4.73
N PRO A 139 -18.37 5.64 3.43
CA PRO A 139 -18.30 4.50 2.50
C PRO A 139 -17.44 3.31 2.95
N THR A 140 -16.24 3.56 3.48
CA THR A 140 -15.37 2.48 3.99
C THR A 140 -15.87 1.87 5.29
N ILE A 141 -16.56 2.64 6.15
CA ILE A 141 -17.16 2.09 7.37
C ILE A 141 -18.27 1.12 6.97
N LYS A 142 -19.11 1.52 6.01
CA LYS A 142 -20.11 0.64 5.41
C LYS A 142 -19.50 -0.66 4.90
N GLN A 143 -18.42 -0.58 4.11
CA GLN A 143 -17.71 -1.77 3.61
C GLN A 143 -17.18 -2.67 4.73
N ILE A 144 -16.62 -2.10 5.81
CA ILE A 144 -16.13 -2.90 6.95
C ILE A 144 -17.30 -3.58 7.66
N LEU A 145 -18.41 -2.86 7.89
CA LEU A 145 -19.61 -3.42 8.51
C LEU A 145 -20.19 -4.59 7.70
N GLU A 146 -20.23 -4.45 6.37
CA GLU A 146 -20.73 -5.44 5.41
C GLU A 146 -19.75 -6.61 5.14
N SER A 147 -18.49 -6.50 5.57
CA SER A 147 -17.47 -7.54 5.37
C SER A 147 -17.61 -8.73 6.33
N GLY A 148 -16.72 -9.72 6.22
CA GLY A 148 -16.70 -10.90 7.10
C GLY A 148 -16.47 -10.58 8.59
N ASN A 149 -16.92 -11.48 9.47
CA ASN A 149 -16.76 -11.36 10.93
C ASN A 149 -15.38 -11.81 11.43
N TRP A 150 -14.60 -12.47 10.57
CA TRP A 150 -13.28 -12.99 10.86
C TRP A 150 -12.25 -12.36 9.94
N LEU A 151 -10.99 -12.35 10.37
CA LEU A 151 -9.84 -11.90 9.60
C LEU A 151 -8.89 -13.07 9.39
N LEU A 152 -8.36 -13.19 8.18
CA LEU A 152 -7.29 -14.12 7.82
C LEU A 152 -5.97 -13.35 7.71
N GLY A 153 -5.06 -13.61 8.64
CA GLY A 153 -3.66 -13.17 8.59
C GLY A 153 -2.75 -14.29 8.14
N GLY A 154 -1.57 -13.97 7.64
CA GLY A 154 -0.59 -14.97 7.22
C GLY A 154 0.40 -14.45 6.19
N ASP A 155 1.36 -15.30 5.86
CA ASP A 155 2.43 -14.96 4.92
C ASP A 155 1.89 -15.13 3.50
N VAL A 156 2.00 -14.10 2.67
CA VAL A 156 1.41 -14.08 1.34
C VAL A 156 2.50 -14.29 0.29
N GLN A 157 2.34 -15.34 -0.50
CA GLN A 157 3.11 -15.56 -1.72
C GLN A 157 2.23 -15.27 -2.92
N VAL A 158 2.51 -14.16 -3.62
CA VAL A 158 1.81 -13.83 -4.87
C VAL A 158 2.41 -14.61 -6.02
N LEU A 159 1.56 -15.22 -6.85
CA LEU A 159 1.95 -16.14 -7.91
C LEU A 159 2.23 -15.47 -9.25
N LYS A 160 1.58 -14.32 -9.50
CA LYS A 160 1.72 -13.53 -10.72
C LYS A 160 1.59 -12.07 -10.38
N ARG A 161 2.33 -11.21 -11.08
CA ARG A 161 2.15 -9.76 -10.99
C ARG A 161 0.69 -9.39 -11.29
N ILE A 162 0.10 -8.55 -10.43
CA ILE A 162 -1.28 -8.10 -10.57
C ILE A 162 -1.34 -7.03 -11.67
N GLN A 163 -2.22 -7.25 -12.64
CA GLN A 163 -2.50 -6.34 -13.76
C GLN A 163 -4.02 -6.17 -13.89
N TYR A 164 -4.48 -4.96 -14.24
CA TYR A 164 -5.90 -4.66 -14.36
C TYR A 164 -6.39 -4.62 -15.81
N ASN A 165 -5.47 -4.54 -16.78
CA ASN A 165 -5.74 -4.50 -18.21
C ASN A 165 -6.71 -3.37 -18.60
N ASP A 166 -6.62 -2.23 -17.93
CA ASP A 166 -7.46 -1.05 -18.13
C ASP A 166 -6.77 0.07 -18.92
N GLY A 167 -5.62 -0.24 -19.52
CA GLY A 167 -4.78 0.71 -20.25
C GLY A 167 -3.90 1.61 -19.37
N LEU A 168 -3.94 1.44 -18.04
CA LEU A 168 -3.18 2.25 -17.09
C LEU A 168 -2.06 1.49 -16.38
N ASP A 169 -1.86 0.19 -16.69
CA ASP A 169 -0.86 -0.65 -16.00
C ASP A 169 0.58 -0.15 -16.19
N CYS A 170 0.89 0.56 -17.28
CA CYS A 170 2.19 1.19 -17.49
C CYS A 170 2.54 2.25 -16.43
N TYR A 171 1.54 2.83 -15.78
CA TYR A 171 1.69 3.78 -14.67
C TYR A 171 1.68 3.10 -13.30
N ARG A 172 1.49 1.78 -13.22
CA ARG A 172 1.50 1.00 -11.96
C ARG A 172 2.87 0.38 -11.72
N MET A 173 3.88 1.23 -11.52
CA MET A 173 5.21 0.75 -11.12
C MET A 173 5.28 0.53 -9.61
N SER A 174 5.97 -0.54 -9.24
CA SER A 174 6.34 -0.89 -7.88
C SER A 174 7.38 0.10 -7.30
N PRO A 175 7.55 0.15 -5.97
CA PRO A 175 8.62 0.90 -5.30
C PRO A 175 10.02 0.61 -5.87
N LEU A 176 10.29 -0.64 -6.27
CA LEU A 176 11.57 -1.03 -6.85
C LEU A 176 11.77 -0.40 -8.24
N GLU A 177 10.76 -0.50 -9.10
CA GLU A 177 10.80 0.12 -10.43
C GLU A 177 10.91 1.64 -10.35
N LEU A 178 10.20 2.25 -9.40
CA LEU A 178 10.30 3.67 -9.07
C LEU A 178 11.74 4.09 -8.71
N ARG A 179 12.38 3.36 -7.79
CA ARG A 179 13.78 3.60 -7.43
C ARG A 179 14.69 3.49 -8.65
N ASN A 180 14.46 2.51 -9.51
CA ASN A 180 15.22 2.35 -10.76
C ASN A 180 15.03 3.54 -11.72
N VAL A 181 13.82 4.11 -11.82
CA VAL A 181 13.57 5.32 -12.61
C VAL A 181 14.36 6.51 -12.07
N PHE A 182 14.31 6.75 -10.76
CA PHE A 182 15.05 7.86 -10.13
C PHE A 182 16.57 7.69 -10.22
N ALA A 183 17.07 6.46 -10.04
CA ALA A 183 18.48 6.14 -10.18
C ALA A 183 18.98 6.40 -11.61
N LYS A 184 18.25 5.92 -12.63
CA LYS A 184 18.58 6.18 -14.05
C LYS A 184 18.56 7.68 -14.39
N ALA A 185 17.70 8.45 -13.73
CA ALA A 185 17.60 9.89 -13.92
C ALA A 185 18.65 10.70 -13.14
N ASN A 186 19.57 10.05 -12.40
CA ASN A 186 20.51 10.71 -11.47
C ASN A 186 19.80 11.68 -10.53
N CYS A 187 18.65 11.26 -9.99
CA CYS A 187 17.89 12.04 -9.02
C CYS A 187 18.62 12.07 -7.67
N ASP A 188 18.78 13.25 -7.09
CA ASP A 188 19.41 13.43 -5.78
C ASP A 188 18.42 13.84 -4.67
N ALA A 189 17.17 14.13 -5.03
CA ALA A 189 16.05 14.28 -4.10
C ALA A 189 14.71 13.97 -4.77
N VAL A 190 13.90 13.10 -4.19
CA VAL A 190 12.52 12.86 -4.64
C VAL A 190 11.57 13.59 -3.70
N PHE A 191 10.59 14.31 -4.27
CA PHE A 191 9.47 14.86 -3.51
C PHE A 191 8.16 14.33 -4.06
N ALA A 192 7.33 13.75 -3.19
CA ALA A 192 6.11 13.08 -3.59
C ALA A 192 4.87 13.96 -3.36
N PHE A 193 3.96 13.97 -4.33
CA PHE A 193 2.68 14.64 -4.23
C PHE A 193 1.54 13.63 -4.39
N GLN A 194 0.92 13.26 -3.26
CA GLN A 194 -0.23 12.36 -3.23
C GLN A 194 -1.51 13.12 -3.55
N LEU A 195 -2.30 12.60 -4.49
CA LEU A 195 -3.56 13.20 -4.89
C LEU A 195 -4.64 12.17 -5.19
N ARG A 196 -5.90 12.61 -5.12
CA ARG A 196 -7.09 11.82 -5.47
C ARG A 196 -8.12 12.63 -6.25
N ASN A 197 -7.78 13.89 -6.51
CA ASN A 197 -8.61 14.88 -7.18
C ASN A 197 -7.81 15.39 -8.38
N PRO A 198 -8.47 15.89 -9.43
CA PRO A 198 -7.81 16.57 -10.54
C PRO A 198 -6.87 17.69 -10.08
N ILE A 199 -5.79 17.92 -10.83
CA ILE A 199 -4.87 19.03 -10.56
C ILE A 199 -5.56 20.36 -10.88
N HIS A 200 -5.39 21.31 -9.97
CA HIS A 200 -5.69 22.73 -10.19
C HIS A 200 -4.48 23.58 -9.78
N ASN A 201 -4.50 24.88 -10.07
CA ASN A 201 -3.35 25.78 -9.85
C ASN A 201 -2.82 25.78 -8.41
N GLY A 202 -3.70 25.60 -7.40
CA GLY A 202 -3.25 25.41 -6.02
C GLY A 202 -2.30 24.21 -5.83
N HIS A 203 -2.56 23.06 -6.45
CA HIS A 203 -1.62 21.93 -6.41
C HIS A 203 -0.32 22.26 -7.17
N ALA A 204 -0.44 22.90 -8.34
CA ALA A 204 0.70 23.28 -9.16
C ALA A 204 1.66 24.21 -8.40
N LEU A 205 1.12 25.22 -7.70
CA LEU A 205 1.89 26.15 -6.88
C LEU A 205 2.67 25.43 -5.77
N LEU A 206 2.04 24.48 -5.06
CA LEU A 206 2.70 23.70 -4.03
C LEU A 206 3.87 22.87 -4.60
N MET A 207 3.66 22.23 -5.75
CA MET A 207 4.70 21.43 -6.40
C MET A 207 5.85 22.30 -6.92
N GLN A 208 5.54 23.47 -7.49
CA GLN A 208 6.53 24.45 -7.95
C GLN A 208 7.36 25.01 -6.79
N ASN A 209 6.70 25.55 -5.76
CA ASN A 209 7.39 26.10 -4.59
C ASN A 209 8.26 25.05 -3.88
N THR A 210 7.79 23.80 -3.80
CA THR A 210 8.59 22.70 -3.23
C THR A 210 9.84 22.42 -4.06
N ARG A 211 9.69 22.39 -5.40
CA ARG A 211 10.83 22.23 -6.31
C ARG A 211 11.85 23.35 -6.15
N GLU A 212 11.39 24.60 -6.12
CA GLU A 212 12.24 25.78 -5.92
C GLU A 212 13.03 25.70 -4.61
N GLN A 213 12.37 25.33 -3.50
CA GLN A 213 13.05 25.13 -2.22
C GLN A 213 14.10 24.03 -2.28
N LEU A 214 13.81 22.90 -2.94
CA LEU A 214 14.77 21.80 -3.06
C LEU A 214 15.94 22.14 -3.96
N LEU A 215 15.75 22.95 -5.01
CA LEU A 215 16.84 23.43 -5.87
C LEU A 215 17.90 24.26 -5.13
N THR A 216 17.58 24.80 -3.94
CA THR A 216 18.57 25.47 -3.07
C THR A 216 19.57 24.50 -2.42
N LYS A 217 19.25 23.21 -2.37
CA LYS A 217 20.02 22.16 -1.65
C LYS A 217 20.44 20.99 -2.54
N TYR A 218 19.67 20.70 -3.59
CA TYR A 218 19.82 19.55 -4.47
C TYR A 218 19.89 20.01 -5.92
N LYS A 219 20.66 19.30 -6.75
CA LYS A 219 20.89 19.63 -8.16
C LYS A 219 19.77 19.13 -9.07
N ASN A 220 19.18 17.98 -8.76
CA ASN A 220 18.18 17.32 -9.57
C ASN A 220 17.01 16.77 -8.73
N PRO A 221 16.24 17.65 -8.06
CA PRO A 221 15.04 17.22 -7.38
C PRO A 221 13.97 16.77 -8.39
N MET A 222 13.35 15.60 -8.19
CA MET A 222 12.29 15.08 -9.07
C MET A 222 10.96 14.93 -8.36
N LEU A 223 9.89 15.33 -9.06
CA LEU A 223 8.52 15.18 -8.59
C LEU A 223 8.05 13.75 -8.83
N LEU A 224 7.65 13.08 -7.76
CA LEU A 224 6.82 11.88 -7.82
C LEU A 224 5.35 12.28 -7.71
N LEU A 225 4.67 12.37 -8.86
CA LEU A 225 3.24 12.65 -8.88
C LEU A 225 2.46 11.35 -8.70
N HIS A 226 1.78 11.19 -7.57
CA HIS A 226 1.33 9.89 -7.11
C HIS A 226 -0.19 9.83 -6.92
N PRO A 227 -1.02 9.85 -8.00
CA PRO A 227 -2.47 9.73 -7.86
C PRO A 227 -2.91 8.43 -7.18
N LEU A 228 -4.00 8.43 -6.41
CA LEU A 228 -4.59 7.19 -5.91
C LEU A 228 -5.29 6.43 -7.06
N GLY A 229 -4.98 5.15 -7.23
CA GLY A 229 -5.57 4.31 -8.29
C GLY A 229 -6.39 3.12 -7.81
N GLY A 230 -6.37 2.84 -6.50
CA GLY A 230 -7.29 1.86 -5.90
C GLY A 230 -8.69 2.43 -5.71
N TRP A 231 -9.53 1.72 -4.95
CA TRP A 231 -10.90 2.14 -4.67
C TRP A 231 -10.98 3.57 -4.11
N THR A 232 -11.75 4.42 -4.79
CA THR A 232 -12.07 5.80 -4.40
C THR A 232 -13.58 6.02 -4.47
N LYS A 233 -14.10 6.95 -3.66
CA LYS A 233 -15.51 7.37 -3.74
C LYS A 233 -15.85 8.06 -5.07
N PHE A 234 -14.85 8.63 -5.76
CA PHE A 234 -15.00 9.38 -7.01
C PHE A 234 -14.20 8.74 -8.14
N LEU A 235 -14.67 8.94 -9.38
CA LEU A 235 -14.19 8.27 -10.60
C LEU A 235 -12.70 8.57 -10.90
N VAL A 236 -11.88 7.52 -11.04
CA VAL A 236 -10.43 7.60 -11.31
C VAL A 236 -10.13 8.18 -12.71
N PHE A 237 -11.03 8.00 -13.68
CA PHE A 237 -10.82 8.36 -15.09
C PHE A 237 -10.71 9.88 -15.37
N VAL A 238 -11.34 10.73 -14.56
CA VAL A 238 -11.27 12.21 -14.74
C VAL A 238 -9.89 12.75 -14.31
N ILE A 239 -9.21 12.03 -13.43
CA ILE A 239 -7.93 12.46 -12.89
C ILE A 239 -6.85 12.30 -13.97
N THR A 240 -6.90 11.23 -14.78
CA THR A 240 -5.90 10.90 -15.81
C THR A 240 -5.85 11.90 -16.96
N GLN A 241 -7.00 12.27 -17.52
CA GLN A 241 -7.07 13.25 -18.62
C GLN A 241 -6.59 14.65 -18.19
N SER A 242 -6.79 15.00 -16.92
CA SER A 242 -6.29 16.27 -16.36
C SER A 242 -4.75 16.28 -16.23
N PHE A 243 -4.09 15.11 -16.19
CA PHE A 243 -2.64 14.98 -16.04
C PHE A 243 -1.88 15.11 -17.35
N ASP A 244 -2.32 14.41 -18.40
CA ASP A 244 -1.72 14.54 -19.73
C ASP A 244 -1.75 16.01 -20.20
N LEU A 245 -2.79 16.75 -19.79
CA LEU A 245 -2.91 18.18 -20.06
C LEU A 245 -1.95 19.03 -19.21
N PHE A 246 -1.63 18.61 -17.98
CA PHE A 246 -0.71 19.33 -17.08
C PHE A 246 0.75 19.15 -17.52
N GLU A 247 1.17 17.95 -17.90
CA GLU A 247 2.53 17.70 -18.42
C GLU A 247 2.79 18.45 -19.73
N ARG A 248 1.80 18.52 -20.62
CA ARG A 248 1.95 19.28 -21.87
C ARG A 248 2.09 20.79 -21.67
N ASN A 249 1.57 21.31 -20.55
CA ASN A 249 1.53 22.75 -20.26
C ASN A 249 2.55 23.20 -19.21
N THR A 250 3.30 22.28 -18.60
CA THR A 250 4.32 22.61 -17.60
C THR A 250 5.61 21.88 -17.94
N ASN A 251 6.77 22.55 -17.86
CA ASN A 251 8.10 21.94 -18.08
C ASN A 251 8.51 20.97 -16.93
N PHE A 252 7.56 20.22 -16.37
CA PHE A 252 7.79 19.18 -15.38
C PHE A 252 7.87 17.82 -16.09
N SER A 253 9.00 17.14 -15.97
CA SER A 253 9.07 15.69 -16.11
C SER A 253 8.47 15.07 -14.84
N ALA A 254 7.14 14.98 -14.80
CA ALA A 254 6.42 14.25 -13.77
C ALA A 254 6.44 12.76 -14.12
N PHE A 255 6.59 11.90 -13.11
CA PHE A 255 6.41 10.46 -13.28
C PHE A 255 5.17 10.05 -12.46
N ILE A 256 4.21 9.43 -13.15
CA ILE A 256 2.84 9.15 -12.69
C ILE A 256 2.77 7.78 -12.04
N PHE A 257 2.20 7.69 -10.82
CA PHE A 257 2.03 6.40 -10.13
C PHE A 257 0.75 6.25 -9.31
N TYR A 258 0.22 5.03 -9.31
CA TYR A 258 -1.01 4.66 -8.61
C TYR A 258 -0.76 3.85 -7.34
N HIS A 259 -1.28 4.30 -6.20
CA HIS A 259 -1.37 3.47 -4.98
C HIS A 259 -2.60 3.80 -4.11
N LYS A 260 -2.81 3.11 -2.99
CA LYS A 260 -3.91 3.32 -2.03
C LYS A 260 -3.36 3.82 -0.68
N ILE A 261 -3.52 5.10 -0.36
CA ILE A 261 -3.32 5.64 1.00
C ILE A 261 -4.58 6.42 1.38
N LYS A 262 -5.24 6.00 2.47
CA LYS A 262 -6.45 6.67 2.96
C LYS A 262 -6.08 7.74 4.00
N LYS A 263 -6.73 8.90 3.87
CA LYS A 263 -6.73 10.00 4.85
C LYS A 263 -7.16 9.51 6.23
N ASN A 264 -6.20 9.43 7.16
CA ASN A 264 -6.29 9.84 8.57
C ASN A 264 -4.89 9.76 9.20
N LEU A 265 -3.89 10.25 8.48
CA LEU A 265 -2.58 10.47 9.06
C LEU A 265 -2.51 11.93 9.44
N SER A 266 -2.22 12.19 10.72
CA SER A 266 -1.66 13.46 11.12
C SER A 266 -0.49 13.80 10.18
N PHE A 267 -0.18 15.08 10.06
CA PHE A 267 0.91 15.60 9.23
C PHE A 267 2.29 14.92 9.48
N ASP A 268 2.42 14.03 10.46
CA ASP A 268 3.65 13.37 10.89
C ASP A 268 4.14 12.23 9.99
N VAL A 269 3.31 11.62 9.13
CA VAL A 269 3.80 10.49 8.31
C VAL A 269 4.35 10.87 6.94
N LEU A 270 4.01 12.07 6.44
CA LEU A 270 4.79 12.66 5.34
C LEU A 270 6.20 13.08 5.78
N ARG A 271 6.48 13.06 7.10
CA ARG A 271 7.81 13.33 7.65
C ARG A 271 8.80 12.17 7.47
N PHE A 272 8.34 10.96 7.15
CA PHE A 272 9.23 9.79 7.04
C PHE A 272 9.72 9.49 5.61
N LEU A 273 9.07 10.06 4.59
CA LEU A 273 9.61 10.07 3.22
C LEU A 273 10.54 11.26 2.94
N PHE A 274 10.68 12.17 3.92
CA PHE A 274 11.55 13.34 3.83
C PHE A 274 12.71 13.22 4.83
N PHE A 275 13.92 13.05 4.31
CA PHE A 275 15.19 13.49 4.90
C PHE A 275 15.34 13.45 6.43
N ARG A 276 16.06 12.44 6.95
CA ARG A 276 16.94 12.63 8.11
C ARG A 276 18.40 12.36 7.71
N LYS A 277 19.06 13.40 7.19
CA LYS A 277 20.52 13.53 7.28
C LYS A 277 20.81 14.84 7.99
N THR A 278 21.49 14.72 9.14
CA THR A 278 22.08 15.78 10.00
C THR A 278 21.07 16.61 10.83
N MET A 279 21.24 16.89 12.11
CA MET A 279 22.45 17.01 12.94
C MET A 279 22.23 16.53 14.37
N CYS A 280 23.27 15.93 14.95
CA CYS A 280 23.58 16.09 16.36
C CYS A 280 23.94 17.56 16.63
N ARG A 281 23.26 18.17 17.61
CA ARG A 281 23.87 18.91 18.72
C ARG A 281 22.84 19.01 19.83
#